data_AF-A0A7W7KNE8-F1
#
_entry.id   AF-A0A7W7KNE8-F1
#
_cell.length_a   1.000
_cell.length_b   1.000
_cell.length_c   1.000
_cell.angle_alpha   90.00
_cell.angle_beta   90.00
_cell.angle_gamma   90.00
#
_symmetry.space_group_name_H-M   'P 1'
#
loop_
_entity.id
_entity.type
_entity.pdbx_description
1 polymer ?
#
loop_
_entity_poly.entity_id
_entity_poly.type
_entity_poly.pdbx_seq_one_letter_code
_entity_poly.pdbx_strand_id
1 'polypeptide(L)'
;MSTLVDDTTPHPPALHSCSYQRGTYECRGDGYLWDADTDGFDPEEKDDPCPCCNTLEYLRQAKDEAETTSEWWGSHGHWTGEDLWLRACEIAREANPEQAIEALRAVGEVQALVPDENGPDGVSIRIHNKG
;
A
#
# COMPACT_ATOMS: atom_id res chain seq x y z
N MET A 1 -44.23 -13.65 -32.22
CA MET A 1 -43.65 -12.30 -32.27
C MET A 1 -43.02 -12.05 -30.90
N SER A 2 -41.71 -12.26 -30.80
CA SER A 2 -40.95 -12.10 -29.56
C SER A 2 -40.71 -10.62 -29.29
N THR A 3 -41.09 -10.16 -28.11
CA THR A 3 -40.70 -8.85 -27.57
C THR A 3 -39.23 -8.90 -27.19
N LEU A 4 -38.41 -8.12 -27.90
CA LEU A 4 -37.04 -7.77 -27.52
C LEU A 4 -37.12 -6.97 -26.22
N VAL A 5 -36.50 -7.47 -25.16
CA VAL A 5 -36.17 -6.65 -23.99
C VAL A 5 -34.86 -5.94 -24.30
N ASP A 6 -34.94 -4.63 -24.50
CA ASP A 6 -33.80 -3.72 -24.49
C ASP A 6 -33.19 -3.76 -23.08
N ASP A 7 -32.13 -4.56 -22.91
CA ASP A 7 -31.28 -4.53 -21.73
C ASP A 7 -30.38 -3.29 -21.80
N THR A 8 -30.98 -2.12 -21.58
CA THR A 8 -30.24 -0.87 -21.34
C THR A 8 -29.96 -0.71 -19.84
N THR A 9 -29.48 -1.78 -19.21
CA THR A 9 -28.90 -1.65 -17.87
C THR A 9 -27.53 -0.99 -18.05
N PRO A 10 -27.27 0.21 -17.52
CA PRO A 10 -25.91 0.72 -17.46
C PRO A 10 -25.12 -0.24 -16.57
N HIS A 11 -24.38 -1.16 -17.19
CA HIS A 11 -23.33 -1.87 -16.49
C HIS A 11 -22.39 -0.79 -15.93
N PRO A 12 -22.09 -0.79 -14.61
CA PRO A 12 -21.00 0.05 -14.12
C PRO A 12 -19.77 -0.25 -15.00
N PRO A 13 -18.98 0.77 -15.37
CA PRO A 13 -17.78 0.52 -16.17
C PRO A 13 -17.02 -0.60 -15.48
N ALA A 14 -16.71 -1.67 -16.22
CA ALA A 14 -15.92 -2.77 -15.70
C ALA A 14 -14.75 -2.14 -14.94
N LEU A 15 -14.71 -2.35 -13.62
CA LEU A 15 -13.63 -1.89 -12.76
C LEU A 15 -12.35 -2.23 -13.52
N HIS A 16 -11.64 -1.20 -13.97
CA HIS A 16 -10.45 -1.37 -14.79
C HIS A 16 -9.53 -2.25 -13.96
N SER A 17 -9.39 -3.53 -14.35
CA SER A 17 -8.68 -4.53 -13.55
C SER A 17 -7.24 -4.07 -13.42
N CYS A 18 -6.86 -3.58 -12.24
CA CYS A 18 -5.51 -3.14 -11.98
C CYS A 18 -4.56 -4.31 -12.24
N SER A 19 -3.58 -4.12 -13.13
CA SER A 19 -2.60 -5.15 -13.50
C SER A 19 -1.27 -4.95 -12.78
N TYR A 20 -1.29 -4.36 -11.59
CA TYR A 20 -0.07 -4.11 -10.82
C TYR A 20 0.53 -5.43 -10.37
N GLN A 21 1.84 -5.56 -10.52
CA GLN A 21 2.62 -6.72 -10.08
C GLN A 21 3.99 -6.27 -9.59
N ARG A 22 4.47 -6.87 -8.49
CA ARG A 22 5.82 -6.68 -7.96
C ARG A 22 6.36 -7.99 -7.39
N GLY A 23 7.31 -8.60 -8.09
CA GLY A 23 7.77 -9.94 -7.74
C GLY A 23 6.62 -10.94 -7.87
N THR A 24 6.31 -11.63 -6.78
CA THR A 24 5.23 -12.62 -6.68
C THR A 24 3.89 -12.00 -6.27
N TYR A 25 3.88 -10.72 -5.85
CA TYR A 25 2.67 -10.02 -5.46
C TYR A 25 1.94 -9.47 -6.68
N GLU A 26 0.69 -9.86 -6.85
CA GLU A 26 -0.17 -9.46 -7.97
C GLU A 26 -1.44 -8.78 -7.45
N CYS A 27 -1.94 -7.75 -8.15
CA CYS A 27 -3.23 -7.17 -7.80
C CYS A 27 -4.39 -8.07 -8.24
N ARG A 28 -5.34 -8.31 -7.34
CA ARG A 28 -6.53 -9.13 -7.62
C ARG A 28 -7.61 -8.38 -8.41
N GLY A 29 -7.48 -7.07 -8.56
CA GLY A 29 -8.46 -6.18 -9.19
C GLY A 29 -9.52 -5.62 -8.22
N ASP A 30 -9.47 -5.98 -6.94
CA ASP A 30 -10.36 -5.51 -5.87
C ASP A 30 -9.74 -4.42 -4.97
N GLY A 31 -8.50 -3.99 -5.26
CA GLY A 31 -7.77 -3.03 -4.45
C GLY A 31 -6.69 -3.63 -3.55
N TYR A 32 -6.49 -4.95 -3.57
CA TYR A 32 -5.51 -5.63 -2.74
C TYR A 32 -4.63 -6.56 -3.57
N LEU A 33 -3.45 -6.87 -3.03
CA LEU A 33 -2.49 -7.79 -3.58
C LEU A 33 -2.72 -9.17 -2.98
N TRP A 34 -2.19 -10.18 -3.63
CA TRP A 34 -1.99 -11.50 -3.05
C TRP A 34 -0.62 -11.99 -3.50
N ASP A 35 0.02 -12.81 -2.68
CA ASP A 35 1.25 -13.48 -3.05
C ASP A 35 0.93 -14.73 -3.88
N ALA A 36 1.20 -14.68 -5.18
CA ALA A 36 0.89 -15.74 -6.12
C ALA A 36 1.68 -17.03 -5.87
N ASP A 37 2.76 -16.98 -5.07
CA ASP A 37 3.64 -18.12 -4.81
C ASP A 37 3.32 -18.89 -3.52
N THR A 38 2.65 -18.29 -2.53
CA THR A 38 2.83 -18.76 -1.13
C THR A 38 1.61 -19.37 -0.43
N ASP A 39 0.36 -18.88 -0.57
CA ASP A 39 -0.75 -19.40 0.28
C ASP A 39 -2.12 -19.61 -0.39
N GLY A 40 -2.22 -19.38 -1.70
CA GLY A 40 -3.48 -19.51 -2.41
C GLY A 40 -4.36 -18.27 -2.26
N PHE A 41 -5.27 -18.11 -3.21
CA PHE A 41 -6.08 -16.91 -3.36
C PHE A 41 -7.22 -16.88 -2.34
N ASP A 42 -7.14 -16.01 -1.33
CA ASP A 42 -8.27 -15.64 -0.47
C ASP A 42 -8.82 -14.25 -0.86
N PRO A 43 -10.04 -14.16 -1.43
CA PRO A 43 -10.65 -12.89 -1.80
C PRO A 43 -11.08 -12.02 -0.60
N GLU A 44 -11.12 -12.56 0.62
CA GLU A 44 -11.50 -11.80 1.81
C GLU A 44 -10.30 -11.14 2.53
N GLU A 45 -9.06 -11.55 2.20
CA GLU A 45 -7.83 -11.02 2.79
C GLU A 45 -7.55 -9.59 2.35
N LYS A 46 -7.29 -8.68 3.28
CA LYS A 46 -7.13 -7.23 3.01
C LYS A 46 -5.86 -6.64 3.60
N ASP A 47 -4.86 -7.48 3.80
CA ASP A 47 -3.63 -7.13 4.52
C ASP A 47 -2.59 -6.45 3.60
N ASP A 48 -2.73 -6.59 2.28
CA ASP A 48 -1.83 -5.99 1.29
C ASP A 48 -2.58 -5.06 0.32
N PRO A 49 -2.93 -3.82 0.69
CA PRO A 49 -3.53 -2.85 -0.22
C PRO A 49 -2.64 -2.59 -1.45
N CYS A 50 -3.26 -2.52 -2.62
CA CYS A 50 -2.54 -2.30 -3.88
C CYS A 50 -2.04 -0.85 -3.98
N PRO A 51 -0.73 -0.60 -4.20
CA PRO A 51 -0.19 0.75 -4.34
C PRO A 51 -0.68 1.47 -5.61
N CYS A 52 -1.23 0.74 -6.58
CA CYS A 52 -1.69 1.29 -7.86
C CYS A 52 -3.17 1.71 -7.83
N CYS A 53 -4.07 0.83 -7.35
CA CYS A 53 -5.52 1.09 -7.35
C CYS A 53 -6.13 1.35 -5.97
N ASN A 54 -5.37 1.17 -4.89
CA ASN A 54 -5.77 1.47 -3.52
C ASN A 54 -4.65 2.25 -2.78
N THR A 55 -4.04 3.21 -3.48
CA THR A 55 -2.82 3.93 -3.07
C THR A 55 -2.94 4.60 -1.71
N LEU A 56 -4.12 5.13 -1.36
CA LEU A 56 -4.34 5.78 -0.07
C LEU A 56 -4.26 4.79 1.09
N GLU A 57 -4.94 3.65 0.99
CA GLU A 57 -4.92 2.65 2.04
C GLU A 57 -3.54 2.02 2.16
N TYR A 58 -2.87 1.80 1.02
CA TYR A 58 -1.46 1.40 0.99
C TYR A 58 -0.54 2.33 1.78
N LEU A 59 -0.65 3.64 1.58
CA LEU A 59 0.16 4.59 2.32
C LEU A 59 -0.31 4.77 3.78
N ARG A 60 -1.56 4.50 4.12
CA ARG A 60 -2.00 4.49 5.53
C ARG A 60 -1.42 3.32 6.31
N GLN A 61 -1.41 2.13 5.70
CA GLN A 61 -0.77 0.97 6.29
C GLN A 61 0.73 1.19 6.44
N ALA A 62 1.41 1.71 5.40
CA ALA A 62 2.83 2.02 5.49
C ALA A 62 3.15 3.06 6.58
N LYS A 63 2.22 4.00 6.85
CA LYS A 63 2.35 4.93 7.98
C LYS A 63 2.27 4.18 9.31
N ASP A 64 1.28 3.32 9.50
CA ASP A 64 1.12 2.54 10.72
C ASP A 64 2.34 1.65 10.99
N GLU A 65 2.83 0.95 9.96
CA GLU A 65 4.05 0.14 10.05
C GLU A 65 5.26 0.99 10.43
N ALA A 66 5.42 2.17 9.82
CA ALA A 66 6.52 3.07 10.10
C ALA A 66 6.48 3.66 11.53
N GLU A 67 5.29 3.91 12.06
CA GLU A 67 5.07 4.48 13.39
C GLU A 67 5.10 3.43 14.51
N THR A 68 5.08 2.13 14.17
CA THR A 68 5.07 1.02 15.14
C THR A 68 6.31 0.13 15.07
N THR A 69 7.05 0.15 13.95
CA THR A 69 8.24 -0.68 13.74
C THR A 69 9.51 0.14 13.93
N SER A 70 10.20 -0.04 15.05
CA SER A 70 11.53 0.55 15.26
C SER A 70 12.62 -0.20 14.51
N GLU A 71 12.49 -1.52 14.40
CA GLU A 71 13.46 -2.40 13.74
C GLU A 71 12.76 -3.63 13.16
N TRP A 72 13.17 -4.03 11.97
CA TRP A 72 12.75 -5.24 11.31
C TRP A 72 13.96 -5.97 10.73
N TRP A 73 14.08 -7.25 11.06
CA TRP A 73 15.17 -8.11 10.63
C TRP A 73 14.63 -9.14 9.64
N GLY A 74 15.00 -8.99 8.37
CA GLY A 74 14.71 -9.95 7.31
C GLY A 74 15.95 -10.70 6.87
N SER A 75 15.77 -11.77 6.09
CA SER A 75 16.90 -12.53 5.50
C SER A 75 17.82 -11.68 4.60
N HIS A 76 17.36 -10.50 4.19
CA HIS A 76 18.05 -9.61 3.25
C HIS A 76 18.54 -8.30 3.88
N GLY A 77 18.37 -8.09 5.19
CA GLY A 77 18.86 -6.88 5.84
C GLY A 77 18.09 -6.46 7.09
N HIS A 78 18.53 -5.33 7.62
CA HIS A 78 17.91 -4.63 8.74
C HIS A 78 17.22 -3.38 8.20
N TRP A 79 15.96 -3.21 8.56
CA TRP A 79 15.11 -2.12 8.09
C TRP A 79 14.48 -1.41 9.28
N THR A 80 14.29 -0.11 9.19
CA THR A 80 13.62 0.73 10.19
C THR A 80 12.24 1.13 9.71
N GLY A 81 11.40 1.69 10.60
CA GLY A 81 10.13 2.29 10.20
C GLY A 81 10.31 3.39 9.15
N GLU A 82 11.43 4.14 9.19
CA GLU A 82 11.77 5.12 8.17
C GLU A 82 12.01 4.48 6.80
N ASP A 83 12.74 3.36 6.76
CA ASP A 83 13.00 2.68 5.49
C ASP A 83 11.72 2.10 4.88
N LEU A 84 10.83 1.54 5.71
CA LEU A 84 9.52 1.05 5.28
C LEU A 84 8.68 2.17 4.66
N TRP A 85 8.61 3.33 5.33
CA TRP A 85 7.90 4.49 4.83
C TRP A 85 8.44 5.01 3.49
N LEU A 86 9.76 5.21 3.41
CA LEU A 86 10.40 5.74 2.20
C LEU A 86 10.23 4.78 1.02
N ARG A 87 10.37 3.48 1.27
CA ARG A 87 10.17 2.44 0.24
C ARG A 87 8.71 2.43 -0.24
N ALA A 88 7.74 2.51 0.67
CA ALA A 88 6.33 2.60 0.29
C ALA A 88 6.03 3.85 -0.54
N CYS A 89 6.61 5.00 -0.19
CA CYS A 89 6.46 6.22 -0.98
C CYS A 89 7.01 6.07 -2.41
N GLU A 90 8.18 5.46 -2.56
CA GLU A 90 8.77 5.15 -3.87
C GLU A 90 7.85 4.26 -4.68
N ILE A 91 7.39 3.15 -4.10
CA ILE A 91 6.49 2.19 -4.76
C ILE A 91 5.18 2.86 -5.18
N ALA A 92 4.55 3.65 -4.31
CA ALA A 92 3.31 4.35 -4.64
C ALA A 92 3.51 5.33 -5.80
N ARG A 93 4.62 6.07 -5.81
CA ARG A 93 4.94 7.03 -6.89
C ARG A 93 5.24 6.35 -8.21
N GLU A 94 5.90 5.20 -8.19
CA GLU A 94 6.15 4.38 -9.38
C GLU A 94 4.86 3.75 -9.92
N ALA A 95 4.01 3.24 -9.03
CA ALA A 95 2.79 2.51 -9.37
C ALA A 95 1.66 3.45 -9.85
N ASN A 96 1.52 4.61 -9.22
CA ASN A 96 0.48 5.59 -9.54
C ASN A 96 0.90 7.01 -9.10
N PRO A 97 1.67 7.74 -9.94
CA PRO A 97 2.24 9.03 -9.54
C PRO A 97 1.19 10.09 -9.23
N GLU A 98 0.05 10.07 -9.92
CA GLU A 98 -1.03 11.06 -9.72
C GLU A 98 -1.74 10.82 -8.38
N GLN A 99 -2.23 9.61 -8.12
CA GLN A 99 -2.87 9.31 -6.84
C GLN A 99 -1.89 9.34 -5.67
N ALA A 100 -0.61 9.01 -5.87
CA ALA A 100 0.38 9.07 -4.80
C ALA A 100 0.51 10.49 -4.23
N ILE A 101 0.44 11.54 -5.05
CA ILE A 101 0.51 12.93 -4.57
C ILE A 101 -0.69 13.27 -3.69
N GLU A 102 -1.90 12.91 -4.13
CA GLU A 102 -3.13 13.17 -3.38
C GLU A 102 -3.19 12.35 -2.09
N ALA A 103 -2.82 11.06 -2.18
CA ALA A 103 -2.77 10.16 -1.06
C ALA A 103 -1.75 10.60 -0.01
N LEU A 104 -0.54 11.01 -0.41
CA LEU A 104 0.46 11.55 0.51
C LEU A 104 -0.11 12.78 1.25
N ARG A 105 -0.76 13.71 0.56
CA ARG A 105 -1.41 14.86 1.24
C ARG A 105 -2.48 14.42 2.24
N ALA A 106 -3.25 13.38 1.92
CA ALA A 106 -4.30 12.86 2.78
C ALA A 106 -3.78 12.09 4.00
N VAL A 107 -2.65 11.37 3.87
CA VAL A 107 -1.99 10.65 4.98
C VAL A 107 -1.44 11.62 6.03
N GLY A 108 -0.93 12.77 5.57
CA GLY A 108 -0.35 13.81 6.44
C GLY A 108 0.98 13.39 7.07
N GLU A 109 1.34 14.05 8.17
CA GLU A 109 2.62 13.81 8.86
C GLU A 109 2.79 12.33 9.25
N VAL A 110 4.00 11.80 9.06
CA VAL A 110 4.39 10.44 9.48
C VAL A 110 5.54 10.53 10.47
N GLN A 111 5.42 9.83 11.59
CA GLN A 111 6.38 9.81 12.71
C GLN A 111 7.16 8.50 12.74
N ALA A 112 8.00 8.28 11.74
CA ALA A 112 8.69 7.00 11.58
C ALA A 112 9.67 6.71 12.72
N LEU A 113 9.64 5.49 13.25
CA LEU A 113 10.56 5.04 14.30
C LEU A 113 11.88 4.57 13.70
N VAL A 114 12.99 4.99 14.31
CA VAL A 114 14.34 4.50 14.01
C VAL A 114 15.07 4.13 15.31
N PRO A 115 15.94 3.12 15.33
CA PRO A 115 16.71 2.76 16.52
C PRO A 115 17.65 3.90 16.92
N ASP A 116 17.72 4.17 18.23
CA ASP A 116 18.63 5.15 18.80
C ASP A 116 19.17 4.65 20.15
N GLU A 117 20.36 4.06 20.10
CA GLU A 117 21.04 3.50 21.28
C GLU A 117 21.39 4.56 22.34
N ASN A 118 21.37 5.85 21.98
CA ASN A 118 21.66 6.96 22.88
C ASN A 118 20.40 7.66 23.40
N GLY A 119 19.23 7.29 22.88
CA GLY A 119 17.94 7.84 23.27
C GLY A 119 17.40 7.23 24.57
N PRO A 120 16.55 7.95 25.32
CA PRO A 120 15.98 7.44 26.56
C PRO A 120 15.10 6.19 26.38
N ASP A 121 14.46 6.07 25.21
CA ASP A 121 13.53 4.98 24.88
C ASP A 121 14.12 3.96 23.89
N GLY A 122 15.41 4.06 23.53
CA GLY A 122 16.05 3.21 22.53
C GLY A 122 15.62 3.48 21.09
N VAL A 123 14.75 4.47 20.87
CA VAL A 123 14.20 4.86 19.57
C VAL A 123 14.18 6.39 19.41
N SER A 124 14.28 6.84 18.17
CA SER A 124 14.15 8.24 17.75
C SER A 124 13.03 8.35 16.71
N ILE A 125 12.39 9.53 16.63
CA ILE A 125 11.32 9.81 15.65
C ILE A 125 11.90 10.61 14.47
N ARG A 126 11.64 10.13 13.25
CA ARG A 126 11.91 10.81 11.97
C ARG A 126 10.60 11.28 11.36
N ILE A 127 10.47 12.60 11.20
CA ILE A 127 9.23 13.18 10.69
C ILE A 127 9.28 13.31 9.17
N HIS A 128 8.31 12.72 8.50
CA HIS A 128 8.11 12.79 7.05
C HIS A 128 6.78 13.45 6.69
N ASN A 129 6.66 13.88 5.42
CA ASN A 129 5.42 14.36 4.83
C ASN A 129 4.77 15.54 5.60
N LYS A 130 5.59 16.52 5.99
CA LYS A 130 5.11 17.79 6.58
C LYS A 130 4.42 18.62 5.48
N GLY A 131 3.17 19.01 5.77
CA GLY A 131 2.33 19.82 4.87
C GLY A 131 2.88 21.20 4.57
#